data_AF-A0A520EMW7-F1
#
_entry.id   AF-A0A520EMW7-F1
#
_cell.length_a   1.000
_cell.length_b   1.000
_cell.length_c   1.000
_cell.angle_alpha   90.00
_cell.angle_beta   90.00
_cell.angle_gamma   90.00
#
_symmetry.space_group_name_H-M   'P 1'
#
loop_
_entity.id
_entity.type
_entity.pdbx_description
1 polymer ?
#
loop_
_entity_poly.entity_id
_entity_poly.type
_entity_poly.pdbx_seq_one_letter_code
_entity_poly.pdbx_strand_id
1 'polypeptide(L)'
;LITLSNDHCQVYLDAVERHGGSTADARIYASQWAIVADDPERVWSQVGEHARYQLNKYIEWGSFEGPNQPSQFPDTQSILDAGAYRLMDASMAVDELVSLATTYPQIRDFHYWAQLPGESFESGSARIQYLADKVIPVVTEKLGART
;
A
#
# COMPACT_ATOMS: atom_id res chain seq x y z
N LEU A 1 -3.07 -9.37 13.26
CA LEU A 1 -3.27 -9.67 11.83
C LEU A 1 -2.17 -8.90 11.13
N ILE A 2 -1.45 -9.48 10.15
CA ILE A 2 -0.60 -8.65 9.28
C ILE A 2 -1.56 -7.79 8.47
N THR A 3 -1.97 -6.64 9.01
CA THR A 3 -2.80 -5.69 8.27
C THR A 3 -1.84 -4.75 7.58
N LEU A 4 -1.35 -5.22 6.43
CA LEU A 4 -0.92 -4.32 5.35
C LEU A 4 -2.15 -3.69 4.65
N SER A 5 -3.35 -4.00 5.17
CA SER A 5 -4.63 -3.37 4.86
C SER A 5 -4.80 -2.03 5.56
N ASN A 6 -5.59 -1.16 4.93
CA ASN A 6 -5.96 0.14 5.48
C ASN A 6 -7.05 0.05 6.58
N ASP A 7 -7.35 -1.14 7.11
CA ASP A 7 -8.35 -1.36 8.18
C ASP A 7 -8.04 -0.58 9.46
N HIS A 8 -6.77 -0.25 9.67
CA HIS A 8 -6.30 0.58 10.77
C HIS A 8 -6.86 2.02 10.74
N CYS A 9 -7.35 2.50 9.58
CA CYS A 9 -7.97 3.81 9.46
C CYS A 9 -9.18 3.95 10.40
N GLN A 10 -10.11 2.98 10.37
CA GLN A 10 -11.30 3.03 11.22
C GLN A 10 -10.92 2.90 12.71
N VAL A 11 -10.02 1.97 13.03
CA VAL A 11 -9.54 1.78 14.42
C VAL A 11 -8.95 3.06 14.99
N TYR A 12 -8.18 3.79 14.19
CA TYR A 12 -7.62 5.07 14.57
C TYR A 12 -8.70 6.13 14.80
N LEU A 13 -9.68 6.27 13.89
CA LEU A 13 -10.77 7.24 14.02
C LEU A 13 -11.65 6.95 15.24
N ASP A 14 -11.99 5.68 15.49
CA ASP A 14 -12.73 5.25 16.68
C ASP A 14 -11.98 5.62 17.97
N ALA A 15 -10.64 5.52 17.96
CA ALA A 15 -9.82 5.92 19.09
C ALA A 15 -9.80 7.45 19.28
N VAL A 16 -9.73 8.23 18.20
CA VAL A 16 -9.83 9.70 18.26
C VAL A 16 -11.12 10.12 18.95
N GLU A 17 -12.27 9.58 18.53
CA GLU A 17 -13.57 9.91 19.13
C GLU A 17 -13.65 9.46 20.60
N ARG A 18 -13.20 8.24 20.90
CA ARG A 18 -13.20 7.69 22.26
C ARG A 18 -12.44 8.56 23.25
N HIS A 19 -11.40 9.25 22.80
CA HIS A 19 -10.58 10.14 23.62
C HIS A 19 -10.96 11.63 23.51
N GLY A 20 -12.12 11.93 22.93
CA GLY A 20 -12.68 13.29 22.85
C GLY A 20 -12.08 14.16 21.75
N GLY A 21 -11.33 13.57 20.81
CA GLY A 21 -10.83 14.25 19.62
C GLY A 21 -11.89 14.36 18.53
N SER A 22 -11.62 15.22 17.54
CA SER A 22 -12.45 15.42 16.36
C SER A 22 -11.89 14.64 15.17
N THR A 23 -12.70 13.77 14.57
CA THR A 23 -12.34 13.05 13.33
C THR A 23 -12.23 13.97 12.12
N ALA A 24 -12.77 15.20 12.18
CA ALA A 24 -12.57 16.21 11.14
C ALA A 24 -11.14 16.78 11.14
N ASP A 25 -10.48 16.79 12.31
CA ASP A 25 -9.10 17.28 12.47
C ASP A 25 -8.05 16.18 12.34
N ALA A 26 -8.49 14.92 12.38
CA ALA A 26 -7.62 13.76 12.27
C ALA A 26 -6.93 13.68 10.90
N ARG A 27 -5.74 13.07 10.88
CA ARG A 27 -4.90 12.95 9.68
C ARG A 27 -4.34 11.54 9.59
N ILE A 28 -4.49 10.94 8.42
CA ILE A 28 -4.00 9.59 8.11
C ILE A 28 -3.00 9.70 6.96
N TYR A 29 -1.87 9.00 7.10
CA TYR A 29 -0.86 8.84 6.05
C TYR A 29 -0.80 7.36 5.71
N ALA A 30 -1.47 6.98 4.63
CA ALA A 30 -1.83 5.59 4.36
C ALA A 30 -0.75 4.88 3.55
N SER A 31 -0.09 3.88 4.13
CA SER A 31 0.93 3.09 3.46
C SER A 31 0.31 2.03 2.55
N GLN A 32 0.75 1.99 1.28
CA GLN A 32 0.29 1.03 0.28
C GLN A 32 1.37 -0.02 0.01
N TRP A 33 1.00 -1.28 0.16
CA TRP A 33 1.83 -2.44 -0.14
C TRP A 33 1.40 -3.04 -1.48
N ALA A 34 1.81 -2.38 -2.56
CA ALA A 34 1.40 -2.74 -3.90
C ALA A 34 2.51 -2.48 -4.93
N ILE A 35 2.49 -3.29 -6.00
CA ILE A 35 3.20 -3.00 -7.24
C ILE A 35 2.20 -2.39 -8.20
N VAL A 36 2.43 -1.13 -8.56
CA VAL A 36 1.64 -0.41 -9.57
C VAL A 36 2.49 -0.22 -10.82
N ALA A 37 2.07 -0.82 -11.93
CA ALA A 37 2.76 -0.77 -13.21
C ALA A 37 1.80 -1.04 -14.37
N ASP A 38 2.24 -0.83 -15.62
CA ASP A 38 1.45 -1.18 -16.81
C ASP A 38 1.22 -2.70 -16.93
N ASP A 39 2.23 -3.48 -16.55
CA ASP A 39 2.20 -4.94 -16.47
C ASP A 39 2.74 -5.33 -15.09
N PRO A 40 1.87 -5.32 -14.05
CA PRO A 40 2.31 -5.51 -12.67
C PRO A 40 2.77 -6.94 -12.41
N GLU A 41 2.27 -7.94 -13.13
CA GLU A 41 2.74 -9.33 -13.07
C GLU A 41 4.18 -9.46 -13.56
N ARG A 42 4.52 -8.84 -14.70
CA ARG A 42 5.90 -8.82 -15.19
C ARG A 42 6.82 -8.11 -14.23
N VAL A 43 6.42 -6.97 -13.67
CA VAL A 43 7.24 -6.27 -12.66
C VAL A 43 7.41 -7.14 -11.41
N TRP A 44 6.34 -7.79 -10.94
CA TRP A 44 6.43 -8.73 -9.81
C TRP A 44 7.41 -9.88 -10.06
N SER A 45 7.42 -10.43 -11.28
CA SER A 45 8.40 -11.48 -11.65
C SER A 45 9.86 -11.02 -11.50
N GLN A 46 10.11 -9.71 -11.59
CA GLN A 46 11.43 -9.11 -11.47
C GLN A 46 11.78 -8.73 -10.03
N VAL A 47 10.78 -8.27 -9.26
CA VAL A 47 11.02 -7.65 -7.94
C VAL A 47 10.49 -8.43 -6.74
N GLY A 48 9.71 -9.49 -6.98
CA GLY A 48 9.04 -10.25 -5.93
C GLY A 48 10.00 -10.84 -4.90
N GLU A 49 11.21 -11.26 -5.31
CA GLU A 49 12.22 -11.78 -4.37
C GLU A 49 12.76 -10.68 -3.43
N HIS A 50 12.82 -9.42 -3.88
CA HIS A 50 13.16 -8.29 -3.01
C HIS A 50 12.07 -8.03 -1.97
N ALA A 51 10.80 -8.10 -2.38
CA ALA A 51 9.66 -8.00 -1.47
C ALA A 51 9.61 -9.18 -0.48
N ARG A 52 9.91 -10.40 -0.94
CA ARG A 52 10.00 -11.59 -0.09
C ARG A 52 11.10 -11.46 0.97
N TYR A 53 12.30 -11.01 0.56
CA TYR A 53 13.38 -10.74 1.49
C TYR A 53 12.96 -9.71 2.55
N GLN A 54 12.36 -8.60 2.12
CA GLN A 54 11.87 -7.54 3.01
C GLN A 54 10.86 -8.08 4.04
N LEU A 55 9.82 -8.77 3.57
CA LEU A 55 8.76 -9.31 4.44
C LEU A 55 9.31 -10.35 5.43
N ASN A 56 10.15 -11.27 4.97
CA ASN A 56 10.74 -12.28 5.84
C ASN A 56 11.66 -11.66 6.90
N LYS A 57 12.35 -10.55 6.59
CA LYS A 57 13.11 -9.80 7.59
C LYS A 57 12.21 -9.09 8.61
N TYR A 58 11.10 -8.51 8.18
CA TYR A 58 10.11 -7.97 9.12
C TYR A 58 9.50 -9.05 10.03
N ILE A 59 9.24 -10.25 9.50
CA ILE A 59 8.79 -11.40 10.32
C ILE A 59 9.87 -11.79 11.33
N GLU A 60 11.13 -11.92 10.91
CA GLU A 60 12.26 -12.26 11.78
C GLU A 60 12.44 -11.24 12.92
N TRP A 61 12.22 -9.95 12.65
CA TRP A 61 12.28 -8.89 13.66
C TRP A 61 11.03 -8.81 14.56
N GLY A 62 10.01 -9.65 14.33
CA GLY A 62 8.77 -9.59 15.09
C GLY A 62 7.93 -8.35 14.80
N SER A 63 8.07 -7.74 13.61
CA SER A 63 7.33 -6.53 13.20
C SER A 63 5.85 -6.77 12.90
N PHE A 64 5.45 -8.04 12.89
CA PHE A 64 4.11 -8.50 12.56
C PHE A 64 3.57 -9.31 13.74
N GLU A 65 2.26 -9.19 13.99
CA GLU A 65 1.58 -9.87 15.10
C GLU A 65 0.26 -10.52 14.66
N GLY A 66 -0.15 -11.58 15.36
CA GLY A 66 -1.49 -12.16 15.27
C GLY A 66 -1.51 -13.66 14.95
N PRO A 67 -2.67 -14.33 15.14
CA PRO A 67 -2.75 -15.79 15.11
C PRO A 67 -2.50 -16.41 13.72
N ASN A 68 -2.69 -15.63 12.65
CA ASN A 68 -2.54 -16.08 11.26
C ASN A 68 -1.24 -15.59 10.61
N GLN A 69 -0.28 -15.12 11.40
CA GLN A 69 1.00 -14.67 10.88
C GLN A 69 1.83 -15.88 10.38
N PRO A 70 2.29 -15.87 9.12
CA PRO A 70 3.21 -16.90 8.64
C PRO A 70 4.57 -16.74 9.34
N SER A 71 5.26 -17.86 9.61
CA SER A 71 6.64 -17.83 10.11
C SER A 71 7.63 -17.32 9.06
N GLN A 72 7.31 -17.47 7.78
CA GLN A 72 7.99 -16.92 6.61
C GLN A 72 7.14 -17.14 5.37
N PHE A 73 7.42 -16.36 4.32
CA PHE A 73 6.93 -16.61 2.96
C PHE A 73 7.92 -17.51 2.21
N PRO A 74 7.52 -18.75 1.85
CA PRO A 74 8.41 -19.70 1.16
C PRO A 74 8.77 -19.27 -0.27
N ASP A 75 7.91 -18.53 -0.95
CA ASP A 75 8.08 -18.04 -2.32
C ASP A 75 7.30 -16.73 -2.54
N THR A 76 7.48 -16.11 -3.70
CA THR A 76 6.80 -14.84 -4.02
C THR A 76 5.30 -14.99 -4.21
N GLN A 77 4.81 -16.14 -4.67
CA GLN A 77 3.38 -16.37 -4.86
C GLN A 77 2.64 -16.39 -3.52
N SER A 78 3.23 -17.01 -2.49
CA SER A 78 2.66 -17.06 -1.15
C SER A 78 2.42 -15.67 -0.52
N ILE A 79 3.14 -14.64 -0.97
CA ILE A 79 2.93 -13.24 -0.56
C ILE A 79 1.63 -12.70 -1.15
N LEU A 80 1.39 -12.97 -2.43
CA LEU A 80 0.18 -12.55 -3.14
C LEU A 80 -1.04 -13.29 -2.60
N ASP A 81 -0.90 -14.60 -2.40
CA ASP A 81 -1.98 -15.45 -1.87
C ASP A 81 -2.40 -15.04 -0.45
N ALA A 82 -1.43 -14.56 0.35
CA ALA A 82 -1.69 -14.00 1.67
C ALA A 82 -2.25 -12.56 1.64
N GLY A 83 -2.31 -11.93 0.47
CA GLY A 83 -2.74 -10.53 0.30
C GLY A 83 -1.76 -9.51 0.88
N ALA A 84 -0.50 -9.90 1.13
CA ALA A 84 0.51 -9.01 1.70
C ALA A 84 1.05 -7.99 0.68
N TYR A 85 0.98 -8.31 -0.61
CA TYR A 85 1.14 -7.37 -1.71
C TYR A 85 -0.02 -7.48 -2.69
N ARG A 86 -0.37 -6.34 -3.30
CA ARG A 86 -1.32 -6.29 -4.41
C ARG A 86 -0.63 -5.91 -5.71
N LEU A 87 -1.02 -6.53 -6.81
CA LEU A 87 -0.59 -6.18 -8.15
C LEU A 87 -1.68 -5.37 -8.83
N MET A 88 -1.35 -4.19 -9.35
CA MET A 88 -2.32 -3.27 -9.91
C MET A 88 -1.81 -2.57 -11.15
N ASP A 89 -2.69 -2.40 -12.12
CA ASP A 89 -2.51 -1.39 -13.16
C ASP A 89 -2.92 0.01 -12.68
N ALA A 90 -2.82 1.00 -13.58
CA ALA A 90 -3.18 2.37 -13.23
C ALA A 90 -4.67 2.52 -12.92
N SER A 91 -5.56 1.81 -13.63
CA SER A 91 -7.00 1.92 -13.43
C SER A 91 -7.41 1.37 -12.06
N MET A 92 -6.87 0.21 -11.68
CA MET A 92 -7.09 -0.42 -10.39
C MET A 92 -6.56 0.46 -9.24
N ALA A 93 -5.35 1.01 -9.40
CA ALA A 93 -4.76 1.90 -8.40
C ALA A 93 -5.59 3.18 -8.24
N VAL A 94 -6.06 3.80 -9.33
CA VAL A 94 -6.93 4.98 -9.28
C VAL A 94 -8.20 4.67 -8.49
N ASP A 95 -8.87 3.55 -8.80
CA ASP A 95 -10.14 3.21 -8.17
C ASP A 95 -9.96 2.90 -6.68
N GLU A 96 -8.88 2.22 -6.30
CA GLU A 96 -8.54 1.98 -4.89
C GLU A 96 -8.26 3.29 -4.14
N LEU A 97 -7.41 4.16 -4.68
CA LEU A 97 -7.03 5.41 -4.03
C LEU A 97 -8.22 6.36 -3.88
N VAL A 98 -9.06 6.48 -4.92
CA VAL A 98 -10.28 7.29 -4.84
C VAL A 98 -11.26 6.70 -3.84
N SER A 99 -11.43 5.38 -3.81
CA SER A 99 -12.31 4.72 -2.84
C SER A 99 -11.85 4.95 -1.40
N LEU A 100 -10.54 4.78 -1.13
CA LEU A 100 -9.95 5.02 0.18
C LEU A 100 -10.08 6.48 0.62
N ALA A 101 -9.70 7.43 -0.24
CA ALA A 101 -9.79 8.86 0.08
C ALA A 101 -11.25 9.33 0.25
N THR A 102 -12.21 8.70 -0.43
CA THR A 102 -13.64 8.98 -0.24
C THR A 102 -14.14 8.41 1.08
N THR A 103 -13.77 7.17 1.40
CA THR A 103 -14.18 6.50 2.64
C THR A 103 -13.56 7.15 3.87
N TYR A 104 -12.31 7.60 3.75
CA TYR A 104 -11.53 8.25 4.80
C TYR A 104 -10.99 9.60 4.31
N PRO A 105 -11.80 10.67 4.36
CA PRO A 105 -11.37 12.03 3.99
C PRO A 105 -10.20 12.57 4.84
N GLN A 106 -9.87 11.91 5.95
CA GLN A 106 -8.72 12.19 6.80
C GLN A 106 -7.39 11.78 6.16
N ILE A 107 -7.40 10.95 5.11
CA ILE A 107 -6.19 10.60 4.39
C ILE A 107 -5.61 11.85 3.73
N ARG A 108 -4.37 12.18 4.08
CA ARG A 108 -3.63 13.33 3.55
C ARG A 108 -2.58 12.94 2.53
N ASP A 109 -2.13 11.69 2.57
CA ASP A 109 -1.09 11.19 1.69
C ASP A 109 -1.16 9.66 1.58
N PHE A 110 -0.69 9.14 0.45
CA PHE A 110 -0.51 7.71 0.20
C PHE A 110 0.97 7.43 -0.01
N HIS A 111 1.53 6.54 0.80
CA HIS A 111 2.96 6.23 0.77
C HIS A 111 3.21 4.87 0.15
N TYR A 112 4.17 4.80 -0.77
CA TYR A 112 4.59 3.59 -1.44
C TYR A 112 6.06 3.30 -1.18
N TRP A 113 6.44 2.03 -1.30
CA TRP A 113 7.85 1.65 -1.39
C TRP A 113 8.44 2.12 -2.72
N ALA A 114 9.23 3.18 -2.65
CA ALA A 114 9.97 3.73 -3.79
C ALA A 114 10.93 2.71 -4.42
N GLN A 115 11.61 1.95 -3.57
CA GLN A 115 12.60 0.94 -3.96
C GLN A 115 12.58 -0.18 -2.92
N LEU A 116 12.55 -1.43 -3.37
CA LEU A 116 12.64 -2.59 -2.50
C LEU A 116 14.11 -2.89 -2.16
N PRO A 117 14.39 -3.58 -1.03
CA PRO A 117 15.76 -3.91 -0.64
C PRO A 117 16.51 -4.71 -1.71
N GLY A 118 17.63 -4.16 -2.17
CA GLY A 118 18.49 -4.79 -3.19
C GLY A 118 18.01 -4.63 -4.63
N GLU A 119 16.90 -3.96 -4.85
CA GLU A 119 16.39 -3.64 -6.19
C GLU A 119 17.25 -2.56 -6.87
N SER A 120 17.32 -2.53 -8.21
CA SER A 120 17.97 -1.44 -8.93
C SER A 120 17.22 -0.10 -8.80
N PHE A 121 17.97 1.00 -8.90
CA PHE A 121 17.41 2.34 -8.86
C PHE A 121 16.47 2.61 -10.04
N GLU A 122 16.82 2.10 -11.23
CA GLU A 122 16.04 2.25 -12.45
C GLU A 122 14.68 1.57 -12.34
N SER A 123 14.63 0.37 -11.74
CA SER A 123 13.40 -0.38 -11.53
C SER A 123 12.45 0.34 -10.55
N GLY A 124 12.98 0.83 -9.43
CA GLY A 124 12.21 1.64 -8.47
C GLY A 124 11.70 2.94 -9.10
N SER A 125 12.57 3.66 -9.80
CA SER A 125 12.24 4.93 -10.46
C SER A 125 11.16 4.77 -11.53
N ALA A 126 11.18 3.68 -12.30
CA ALA A 126 10.17 3.41 -13.31
C ALA A 126 8.75 3.28 -12.71
N ARG A 127 8.62 2.65 -11.53
CA ARG A 127 7.32 2.56 -10.84
C ARG A 127 6.86 3.91 -10.30
N ILE A 128 7.76 4.71 -9.75
CA ILE A 128 7.43 6.07 -9.29
C ILE A 128 6.96 6.92 -10.46
N GLN A 129 7.67 6.86 -11.59
CA GLN A 129 7.30 7.58 -12.81
C GLN A 129 5.92 7.14 -13.30
N TYR A 130 5.63 5.84 -13.30
CA TYR A 130 4.33 5.31 -13.70
C TYR A 130 3.19 5.84 -12.82
N LEU A 131 3.37 5.86 -11.50
CA LEU A 131 2.41 6.48 -10.57
C LEU A 131 2.20 7.96 -10.90
N ALA A 132 3.29 8.71 -11.07
CA ALA A 132 3.26 10.15 -11.35
C ALA A 132 2.56 10.49 -12.67
N ASP A 133 2.76 9.68 -13.72
CA ASP A 133 2.22 9.96 -15.04
C ASP A 133 0.81 9.43 -15.24
N LYS A 134 0.47 8.28 -14.65
CA LYS A 134 -0.74 7.52 -14.98
C LYS A 134 -1.78 7.48 -13.87
N VAL A 135 -1.37 7.63 -12.60
CA VAL A 135 -2.26 7.46 -11.45
C VAL A 135 -2.58 8.81 -10.81
N ILE A 136 -1.57 9.55 -10.39
CA ILE A 136 -1.75 10.80 -9.63
C ILE A 136 -2.67 11.80 -10.34
N PRO A 137 -2.48 12.12 -11.65
CA PRO A 137 -3.30 13.12 -12.31
C PRO A 137 -4.79 12.75 -12.32
N VAL A 138 -5.10 11.47 -12.55
CA VAL A 138 -6.48 10.97 -12.61
C VAL A 138 -7.12 10.93 -11.21
N VAL A 139 -6.36 10.54 -10.18
CA VAL A 139 -6.84 10.61 -8.79
C VAL A 139 -7.14 12.06 -8.40
N THR A 140 -6.22 12.99 -8.70
CA THR A 140 -6.42 14.42 -8.42
C THR A 140 -7.63 14.97 -9.14
N GLU A 141 -7.84 14.64 -10.42
CA GLU A 141 -9.02 15.03 -11.17
C GLU A 141 -10.31 14.50 -10.53
N LYS A 142 -10.37 13.18 -10.27
CA LYS A 142 -11.55 12.52 -9.70
C LYS A 142 -11.91 13.03 -8.30
N LEU A 143 -10.93 13.41 -7.48
CA LEU A 143 -11.15 13.97 -6.15
C LEU A 143 -11.48 15.48 -6.21
N GLY A 144 -10.84 16.22 -7.11
CA GLY A 144 -11.08 17.66 -7.29
C GLY A 144 -12.45 17.98 -7.88
N ALA A 145 -12.96 17.16 -8.79
CA ALA A 145 -14.31 17.31 -9.37
C ALA A 145 -15.46 17.06 -8.38
N ARG A 146 -15.15 16.67 -7.14
CA ARG A 146 -16.12 16.39 -6.07
C ARG A 146 -16.25 17.52 -5.05
N THR A 147 -15.38 18.53 -5.13
CA THR A 147 -15.42 19.77 -4.34
C THR A 147 -16.22 20.84 -5.06
#